data_AF-A0A326QJW5-F1
#
_entry.id   AF-A0A326QJW5-F1
#
_cell.length_a   1.000
_cell.length_b   1.000
_cell.length_c   1.000
_cell.angle_alpha   90.00
_cell.angle_beta   90.00
_cell.angle_gamma   90.00
#
_symmetry.space_group_name_H-M   'P 1'
#
loop_
_entity.id
_entity.type
_entity.pdbx_description
1 polymer ?
#
loop_
_entity_poly.entity_id
_entity_poly.type
_entity_poly.pdbx_seq_one_letter_code
_entity_poly.pdbx_strand_id
1 'polypeptide(L)'
;MTIRKSKPQAKAHAAGPLASVPPAWAAEIGELTYSQALTALELALAQLQSEDLEVERMAELYQWALAYGHRCEAVLQQVEQEVLQLEVNASDQATAAPFIETQP
;
A
#
# COMPACT_ATOMS: atom_id res chain seq x y z
N MET A 1 -33.43 21.00 -53.78
CA MET A 1 -32.24 20.17 -53.50
C MET A 1 -31.80 20.44 -52.07
N THR A 2 -31.96 19.47 -51.19
CA THR A 2 -31.79 19.59 -49.73
C THR A 2 -30.38 19.14 -49.31
N ILE A 3 -29.62 20.04 -48.71
CA ILE A 3 -28.27 19.78 -48.17
C ILE A 3 -28.42 19.15 -46.78
N ARG A 4 -27.96 17.91 -46.62
CA ARG A 4 -27.94 17.22 -45.32
C ARG A 4 -26.76 17.72 -44.48
N LYS A 5 -27.05 18.20 -43.27
CA LYS A 5 -26.07 18.54 -42.23
C LYS A 5 -25.54 17.23 -41.62
N SER A 6 -24.22 17.01 -41.67
CA SER A 6 -23.55 15.96 -40.89
C SER A 6 -22.77 16.60 -39.73
N LYS A 7 -23.19 16.26 -38.51
CA LYS A 7 -22.71 16.73 -37.21
C LYS A 7 -21.36 16.05 -36.88
N PRO A 8 -20.33 16.75 -36.38
CA PRO A 8 -19.12 16.10 -35.89
C PRO A 8 -19.39 15.48 -34.52
N GLN A 9 -19.19 14.16 -34.37
CA GLN A 9 -19.26 13.49 -33.08
C GLN A 9 -17.83 13.32 -32.54
N ALA A 10 -17.33 14.36 -31.88
CA ALA A 10 -16.18 14.24 -30.99
C ALA A 10 -16.64 13.53 -29.72
N LYS A 11 -16.29 12.24 -29.58
CA LYS A 11 -16.35 11.55 -28.28
C LYS A 11 -15.09 11.95 -27.51
N ALA A 12 -15.19 13.01 -26.72
CA ALA A 12 -14.23 13.32 -25.68
C ALA A 12 -14.28 12.19 -24.64
N HIS A 13 -13.29 11.31 -24.63
CA HIS A 13 -13.00 10.47 -23.47
C HIS A 13 -12.37 11.38 -22.42
N ALA A 14 -13.21 11.99 -21.59
CA ALA A 14 -12.79 12.75 -20.43
C ALA A 14 -12.23 11.78 -19.38
N ALA A 15 -10.92 11.59 -19.37
CA ALA A 15 -10.21 11.09 -18.20
C ALA A 15 -10.13 12.25 -17.18
N GLY A 16 -11.21 12.45 -16.43
CA GLY A 16 -11.20 13.25 -15.21
C GLY A 16 -10.62 12.44 -14.04
N PRO A 17 -10.06 13.10 -13.00
CA PRO A 17 -9.28 12.44 -11.97
C PRO A 17 -10.21 11.61 -11.08
N LEU A 18 -10.15 10.29 -11.26
CA LEU A 18 -10.86 9.33 -10.43
C LEU A 18 -10.20 9.31 -9.06
N ALA A 19 -10.73 10.08 -8.11
CA ALA A 19 -10.69 9.67 -6.72
C ALA A 19 -11.63 8.46 -6.59
N SER A 20 -11.17 7.30 -7.09
CA SER A 20 -11.87 6.03 -6.97
C SER A 20 -11.76 5.59 -5.51
N VAL A 21 -12.91 5.48 -4.84
CA VAL A 21 -13.01 4.80 -3.54
C VAL A 21 -12.27 3.47 -3.65
N PRO A 22 -11.31 3.18 -2.74
CA PRO A 22 -10.58 1.93 -2.81
C PRO A 22 -11.60 0.78 -2.70
N PRO A 23 -11.50 -0.22 -3.59
CA PRO A 23 -12.43 -1.33 -3.60
C PRO A 23 -12.40 -2.09 -2.27
N ALA A 24 -13.50 -2.77 -1.91
CA ALA A 24 -13.66 -3.43 -0.60
C ALA A 24 -12.52 -4.40 -0.26
N TRP A 25 -11.94 -5.06 -1.26
CA TRP A 25 -10.78 -5.94 -1.07
C TRP A 25 -9.54 -5.21 -0.56
N ALA A 26 -9.36 -3.92 -0.85
CA ALA A 26 -8.22 -3.15 -0.38
C ALA A 26 -8.28 -2.91 1.14
N ALA A 27 -9.50 -2.84 1.72
CA ALA A 27 -9.68 -2.77 3.16
C ALA A 27 -9.26 -4.08 3.84
N GLU A 28 -9.60 -5.23 3.25
CA GLU A 28 -9.22 -6.55 3.77
C GLU A 28 -7.69 -6.74 3.79
N ILE A 29 -6.98 -6.21 2.80
CA ILE A 29 -5.51 -6.21 2.78
C ILE A 29 -4.92 -5.43 3.96
N GLY A 30 -5.59 -4.37 4.40
CA GLY A 30 -5.18 -3.56 5.55
C GLY A 30 -5.08 -4.34 6.86
N GLU A 31 -5.81 -5.45 6.98
CA GLU A 31 -5.83 -6.30 8.17
C GLU A 31 -4.74 -7.39 8.15
N LEU A 32 -4.03 -7.57 7.03
CA LEU A 32 -3.02 -8.62 6.91
C LEU A 32 -1.78 -8.32 7.77
N THR A 33 -1.21 -9.34 8.39
CA THR A 33 0.14 -9.23 8.97
C THR A 33 1.20 -9.07 7.87
N TYR A 34 2.40 -8.62 8.23
CA TYR A 34 3.52 -8.52 7.28
C TYR A 34 3.76 -9.83 6.53
N SER A 35 3.84 -10.96 7.25
CA SER A 35 4.08 -12.26 6.62
C SER A 35 2.98 -12.64 5.64
N GLN A 36 1.72 -12.40 5.98
CA GLN A 36 0.59 -12.71 5.09
C GLN A 36 0.60 -11.82 3.85
N ALA A 37 0.85 -10.52 4.01
CA ALA A 37 0.94 -9.57 2.90
C ALA A 37 2.11 -9.91 1.98
N LEU A 38 3.28 -10.27 2.53
CA LEU A 38 4.45 -10.68 1.76
C LEU A 38 4.19 -11.97 0.98
N THR A 39 3.65 -13.00 1.61
CA THR A 39 3.30 -14.26 0.91
C THR A 39 2.28 -14.01 -0.20
N ALA A 40 1.27 -13.17 0.05
CA ALA A 40 0.29 -12.82 -0.98
C ALA A 40 0.91 -12.03 -2.14
N LEU A 41 1.84 -11.11 -1.85
CA LEU A 41 2.62 -10.39 -2.86
C LEU A 41 3.44 -11.34 -3.73
N GLU A 42 4.18 -12.27 -3.11
CA GLU A 42 4.99 -13.26 -3.83
C GLU A 42 4.13 -14.11 -4.77
N LEU A 43 2.95 -14.55 -4.31
CA LEU A 43 2.00 -15.29 -5.13
C LEU A 43 1.43 -14.45 -6.29
N ALA A 44 1.16 -13.16 -6.06
CA ALA A 44 0.71 -12.26 -7.11
C ALA A 44 1.82 -12.03 -8.16
N LEU A 45 3.07 -11.87 -7.72
CA LEU A 45 4.23 -11.73 -8.59
C LEU A 45 4.50 -12.99 -9.41
N ALA A 46 4.42 -14.18 -8.79
CA ALA A 46 4.58 -15.45 -9.50
C ALA A 46 3.53 -15.62 -10.61
N GLN A 47 2.29 -15.21 -10.36
CA GLN A 47 1.22 -15.21 -11.37
C GLN A 47 1.49 -14.18 -12.47
N LEU A 48 1.91 -12.96 -12.12
CA LEU A 48 2.27 -11.92 -13.09
C LEU A 48 3.43 -12.33 -14.01
N GLN A 49 4.34 -13.17 -13.53
CA GLN A 49 5.49 -13.69 -14.27
C GLN A 49 5.18 -14.96 -15.07
N SER A 50 3.97 -15.50 -14.97
CA SER A 50 3.57 -16.70 -15.71
C SER A 50 3.46 -16.41 -17.21
N GLU A 51 3.99 -17.32 -18.04
CA GLU A 51 3.86 -17.24 -19.50
C GLU A 51 2.43 -17.48 -20.00
N ASP A 52 1.58 -18.10 -19.16
CA ASP A 52 0.18 -18.43 -19.47
C ASP A 52 -0.81 -17.34 -18.99
N LEU A 53 -0.32 -16.17 -18.60
CA LEU A 53 -1.17 -15.11 -18.04
C LEU A 53 -2.06 -14.44 -19.10
N GLU A 54 -3.37 -14.49 -18.87
CA GLU A 54 -4.35 -13.73 -19.66
C GLU A 54 -4.20 -12.22 -19.45
N VAL A 55 -4.20 -11.45 -20.54
CA VAL A 55 -3.97 -9.99 -20.54
C VAL A 55 -5.01 -9.26 -19.69
N GLU A 56 -6.26 -9.73 -19.70
CA GLU A 56 -7.37 -9.21 -18.93
C GLU A 56 -7.12 -9.30 -17.42
N ARG A 57 -6.34 -10.29 -16.98
CA ARG A 57 -6.00 -10.52 -15.57
C ARG A 57 -4.78 -9.73 -15.12
N MET A 58 -3.92 -9.28 -16.04
CA MET A 58 -2.68 -8.55 -15.72
C MET A 58 -2.93 -7.29 -14.91
N ALA A 59 -3.88 -6.45 -15.35
CA ALA A 59 -4.15 -5.16 -14.71
C ALA A 59 -4.71 -5.32 -13.30
N GLU A 60 -5.54 -6.34 -13.10
CA GLU A 60 -6.06 -6.69 -11.78
C GLU A 60 -4.93 -7.20 -10.88
N LEU A 61 -4.20 -8.24 -11.30
CA LEU A 61 -3.09 -8.81 -10.52
C LEU A 61 -2.03 -7.76 -10.15
N TYR A 62 -1.75 -6.82 -11.05
CA TYR A 62 -0.84 -5.72 -10.78
C TYR A 62 -1.36 -4.79 -9.67
N GLN A 63 -2.65 -4.45 -9.66
CA GLN A 63 -3.23 -3.65 -8.58
C GLN A 63 -3.19 -4.37 -7.24
N TRP A 64 -3.45 -5.68 -7.23
CA TRP A 64 -3.32 -6.50 -6.03
C TRP A 64 -1.87 -6.52 -5.53
N ALA A 65 -0.88 -6.73 -6.41
CA ALA A 65 0.53 -6.70 -6.05
C ALA A 65 0.94 -5.34 -5.45
N LEU A 66 0.51 -4.22 -6.03
CA LEU A 66 0.77 -2.90 -5.45
C LEU A 66 0.16 -2.75 -4.05
N ALA A 67 -1.07 -3.20 -3.85
CA ALA A 67 -1.74 -3.09 -2.56
C ALA A 67 -1.04 -3.94 -1.48
N TYR A 68 -0.62 -5.17 -1.81
CA TYR A 68 0.16 -5.98 -0.88
C TYR A 68 1.53 -5.34 -0.56
N GLY A 69 2.20 -4.76 -1.57
CA GLY A 69 3.45 -4.01 -1.37
C GLY A 69 3.28 -2.84 -0.41
N HIS A 70 2.25 -2.02 -0.61
CA HIS A 70 1.94 -0.90 0.29
C HIS A 70 1.61 -1.37 1.71
N ARG A 71 0.94 -2.51 1.87
CA ARG A 71 0.71 -3.07 3.20
C ARG A 71 2.01 -3.47 3.89
N CYS A 72 2.92 -4.13 3.17
CA CYS A 72 4.24 -4.47 3.71
C CYS A 72 4.98 -3.22 4.19
N GLU A 73 5.02 -2.17 3.37
CA GLU A 73 5.62 -0.88 3.73
C GLU A 73 4.97 -0.27 4.99
N ALA A 74 3.65 -0.25 5.07
CA ALA A 74 2.92 0.30 6.21
C ALA A 74 3.23 -0.45 7.52
N VAL A 75 3.34 -1.79 7.48
CA VAL A 75 3.71 -2.57 8.67
C VAL A 75 5.16 -2.28 9.09
N LEU A 76 6.09 -2.17 8.14
CA LEU A 76 7.48 -1.84 8.45
C LEU A 76 7.62 -0.44 9.05
N GLN A 77 6.92 0.56 8.53
CA GLN A 77 6.90 1.92 9.08
C GLN A 77 6.33 1.95 10.50
N GLN A 78 5.29 1.17 10.77
CA GLN A 78 4.72 1.05 12.11
C GLN A 78 5.75 0.47 13.10
N VAL A 79 6.44 -0.60 12.71
CA VAL A 79 7.48 -1.23 13.55
C VAL A 79 8.67 -0.29 13.76
N GLU A 80 9.11 0.42 12.73
CA GLU A 80 10.17 1.44 12.84
C GLU A 80 9.78 2.50 13.89
N GLN A 81 8.56 3.01 13.82
CA GLN A 81 8.07 4.01 14.76
C GLN A 81 7.98 3.49 16.20
N GLU A 82 7.59 2.22 16.39
CA GLU A 82 7.57 1.55 17.70
C GLU A 82 8.99 1.40 18.27
N VAL A 83 9.97 1.00 17.45
CA VAL A 83 11.37 0.88 17.86
C VAL A 83 11.93 2.24 18.29
N LEU A 84 11.70 3.30 17.50
CA LEU A 84 12.13 4.65 17.85
C LEU A 84 11.54 5.13 19.17
N GLN A 85 10.26 4.82 19.45
CA GLN A 85 9.64 5.15 20.73
C GLN A 85 10.26 4.38 21.89
N LEU A 86 10.60 3.10 21.69
CA LEU A 86 11.27 2.29 22.71
C LEU A 86 12.66 2.84 23.06
N GLU A 87 13.44 3.30 22.07
CA GLU A 87 14.76 3.90 22.32
C GLU A 87 14.70 5.20 23.12
N VAL A 88 13.70 6.06 22.84
CA VAL A 88 13.43 7.27 23.62
C VAL A 88 13.10 6.92 25.06
N ASN A 89 12.16 5.98 25.27
CA ASN A 89 11.75 5.56 26.61
C ASN A 89 12.90 4.90 27.40
N ALA A 90 13.76 4.12 26.74
CA ALA A 90 14.93 3.51 27.37
C ALA A 90 15.95 4.58 27.82
N SER A 91 16.14 5.62 27.00
CA SER A 91 17.02 6.75 27.32
C SER A 91 16.49 7.59 28.49
N ASP A 92 15.18 7.80 28.56
CA ASP A 92 14.54 8.51 29.68
C ASP A 92 14.62 7.71 31.00
N GLN A 93 14.54 6.37 30.95
CA GLN A 93 14.72 5.55 32.15
C GLN A 93 16.17 5.49 32.64
N ALA A 94 17.15 5.55 31.73
CA ALA A 94 18.57 5.60 32.10
C ALA A 94 18.96 6.91 32.82
N THR A 95 18.26 8.02 32.56
CA THR A 95 18.46 9.30 33.25
C THR A 95 17.66 9.42 34.56
N ALA A 96 16.73 8.51 34.83
CA ALA A 96 15.89 8.50 36.04
C ALA A 96 16.49 7.74 37.23
N ALA A 97 17.66 7.09 37.08
CA ALA A 97 18.36 6.51 38.23
C ALA A 97 18.89 7.64 39.13
N PRO A 98 18.39 7.79 40.37
CA PRO A 98 18.90 8.81 41.26
C PRO A 98 20.36 8.49 41.57
N PHE A 99 21.23 9.45 41.30
CA PHE A 99 22.58 9.50 41.83
C PHE A 99 22.47 9.47 43.36
N ILE A 100 22.60 8.29 43.97
CA ILE A 100 22.75 8.14 45.42
C ILE A 100 24.15 8.69 45.74
N GLU A 101 24.21 9.99 45.98
CA GLU A 101 25.38 10.68 46.51
C GLU A 101 25.65 10.12 47.91
N THR A 102 26.54 9.14 47.98
CA THR A 102 27.03 8.59 49.24
C THR A 102 28.09 9.57 49.73
N GLN A 103 27.63 10.63 50.42
CA GLN A 103 28.51 11.62 51.04
C GLN A 103 29.18 11.01 52.29
N PRO A 104 30.52 11.10 52.42
CA PRO A 104 31.21 10.73 53.65
C PRO A 104 30.98 11.72 54.79
#